data_AF-A0A0P4V109-F1
#
_entry.id   AF-A0A0P4V109-F1
#
_cell.length_a   1.000
_cell.length_b   1.000
_cell.length_c   1.000
_cell.angle_alpha   90.00
_cell.angle_beta   90.00
_cell.angle_gamma   90.00
#
_symmetry.space_group_name_H-M   'P 1'
#
loop_
_entity.id
_entity.type
_entity.pdbx_description
1 polymer ?
#
loop_
_entity_poly.entity_id
_entity_poly.type
_entity_poly.pdbx_seq_one_letter_code
_entity_poly.pdbx_strand_id
1 'polypeptide(L)' 'MRSKIPVGFLFLTSIVFIGFGDQVLPPEIGRYSFQVRSSIDQWLVNAVPNWQPKTNPYRRTEDAIQDTKQSK' A
#
# COMPACT_ATOMS: atom_id res chain seq x y z
N MET A 1 -30.06 -24.16 -19.65
CA MET A 1 -28.65 -24.60 -19.71
C MET A 1 -27.86 -23.86 -18.65
N ARG A 2 -27.28 -24.54 -17.65
CA ARG A 2 -26.47 -23.90 -16.60
C ARG A 2 -25.05 -23.76 -17.13
N SER A 3 -24.64 -22.54 -17.51
CA SER A 3 -23.27 -22.28 -17.97
C SER A 3 -22.31 -22.63 -16.83
N LYS A 4 -21.48 -23.65 -17.02
CA LYS A 4 -20.43 -24.03 -16.09
C LYS A 4 -19.21 -23.21 -16.48
N ILE A 5 -19.08 -22.00 -15.92
CA ILE A 5 -17.83 -21.24 -16.09
C ILE A 5 -16.72 -22.07 -15.45
N PRO A 6 -15.69 -22.49 -16.20
CA PRO A 6 -14.64 -23.32 -15.64
C PRO A 6 -13.84 -22.51 -14.62
N VAL A 7 -13.55 -23.10 -13.46
CA VAL A 7 -12.82 -22.43 -12.36
C VAL A 7 -11.47 -21.88 -12.83
N GLY A 8 -10.79 -22.59 -13.73
CA GLY A 8 -9.54 -22.10 -14.34
C GLY A 8 -9.71 -20.82 -15.15
N PHE A 9 -10.85 -20.63 -15.82
CA PHE A 9 -11.15 -19.38 -16.53
C PHE A 9 -11.39 -18.24 -15.55
N LEU A 10 -12.15 -18.46 -14.47
CA LEU A 10 -12.30 -17.46 -13.41
C LEU A 10 -10.93 -17.07 -12.84
N PHE A 11 -10.10 -18.05 -12.50
CA PHE A 11 -8.77 -17.81 -11.94
C PHE A 11 -7.87 -17.02 -12.90
N LEU A 12 -7.86 -17.39 -14.19
CA LEU A 12 -7.07 -16.70 -15.21
C LEU A 12 -7.56 -15.26 -15.40
N THR A 13 -8.87 -15.04 -15.49
CA THR A 13 -9.43 -13.68 -15.58
C THR A 13 -9.14 -12.84 -14.33
N SER A 14 -9.12 -13.45 -13.14
CA SER A 14 -8.73 -12.75 -11.90
C SER A 14 -7.27 -12.34 -11.91
N ILE A 15 -6.36 -13.20 -12.36
CA ILE A 15 -4.93 -12.86 -12.46
C ILE A 15 -4.72 -11.71 -13.44
N VAL A 16 -5.33 -11.78 -14.63
CA VAL A 16 -5.27 -10.72 -15.64
C VAL A 16 -5.86 -9.43 -15.07
N PHE A 17 -7.00 -9.50 -14.40
CA PHE A 17 -7.63 -8.34 -13.77
C PHE A 17 -6.77 -7.71 -12.68
N ILE A 18 -6.07 -8.50 -11.84
CA ILE A 18 -5.18 -7.96 -10.80
C ILE A 18 -3.91 -7.37 -11.42
N GLY A 19 -3.31 -8.06 -12.40
CA GLY A 19 -2.05 -7.64 -13.03
C GLY A 19 -2.18 -6.44 -13.98
N PHE A 20 -3.25 -6.38 -14.76
CA PHE A 20 -3.55 -5.25 -15.65
C PHE A 20 -4.46 -4.20 -15.00
N GLY A 21 -5.12 -4.54 -13.89
CA GLY A 21 -5.96 -3.62 -13.14
C GLY A 21 -5.20 -2.35 -12.78
N ASP A 22 -3.96 -2.45 -12.32
CA ASP A 22 -3.18 -1.26 -11.94
C ASP A 22 -2.93 -0.27 -13.11
N GLN A 23 -2.94 -0.75 -14.37
CA GLN A 23 -2.80 0.10 -15.56
C GLN A 23 -4.14 0.65 -16.08
N VAL A 24 -5.26 -0.03 -15.80
CA VAL A 24 -6.61 0.31 -16.28
C VAL A 24 -7.41 1.08 -15.21
N LEU A 25 -7.08 0.87 -13.95
CA LEU A 25 -7.75 1.49 -12.81
C LEU A 25 -7.36 2.98 -12.74
N PRO A 26 -8.34 3.89 -12.71
CA PRO A 26 -8.07 5.32 -12.68
C PRO A 26 -7.23 5.72 -11.44
N PRO A 27 -6.31 6.70 -11.54
CA PRO A 27 -5.44 7.15 -10.44
C PRO A 27 -6.20 7.61 -9.18
N GLU A 28 -7.49 7.91 -9.31
CA GLU A 28 -8.44 8.19 -8.24
C GLU A 28 -8.54 7.02 -7.24
N ILE A 29 -8.41 5.77 -7.69
CA ILE A 29 -8.33 4.60 -6.80
C ILE A 29 -7.08 4.66 -5.92
N GLY A 30 -5.99 5.23 -6.42
CA GLY A 30 -4.80 5.52 -5.62
C GLY A 30 -5.12 6.48 -4.47
N ARG A 31 -5.94 7.51 -4.70
CA ARG A 31 -6.37 8.45 -3.64
C ARG A 31 -7.26 7.78 -2.59
N TYR A 32 -8.23 6.97 -3.02
CA TYR A 32 -9.06 6.20 -2.09
C TYR A 32 -8.24 5.18 -1.30
N SER A 33 -7.31 4.48 -1.97
CA SER A 33 -6.40 3.53 -1.31
C SER A 33 -5.53 4.23 -0.27
N PHE A 34 -5.04 5.44 -0.57
CA PHE A 34 -4.29 6.25 0.38
C PHE A 34 -5.15 6.68 1.58
N GLN A 35 -6.39 7.14 1.33
CA GLN A 35 -7.32 7.54 2.40
C GLN A 35 -7.74 6.36 3.28
N VAL A 36 -7.93 5.18 2.70
CA VAL A 36 -8.24 3.95 3.44
C VAL A 36 -7.05 3.54 4.30
N ARG A 37 -5.83 3.55 3.74
CA ARG A 37 -4.61 3.25 4.51
C ARG A 37 -4.42 4.24 5.67
N SER A 38 -4.59 5.54 5.42
CA SER A 38 -4.44 6.57 6.45
C SER A 38 -5.48 6.44 7.57
N SER A 39 -6.73 6.09 7.22
CA SER A 39 -7.79 5.92 8.22
C SER A 39 -7.59 4.66 9.05
N ILE A 40 -7.09 3.57 8.45
CA ILE A 40 -6.69 2.35 9.16
C ILE A 40 -5.49 2.63 10.08
N ASP A 41 -4.46 3.32 9.59
CA ASP A 41 -3.29 3.68 10.38
C ASP A 41 -3.70 4.55 11.58
N GLN A 42 -4.55 5.56 11.35
CA GLN A 42 -5.05 6.41 12.42
C GLN A 42 -5.91 5.63 13.43
N TRP A 43 -6.73 4.68 12.98
CA TRP A 43 -7.48 3.80 13.86
C TRP A 43 -6.54 2.91 14.70
N LEU A 44 -5.51 2.32 14.09
CA LEU A 44 -4.56 1.43 14.75
C LEU A 44 -3.70 2.18 15.78
N VAL A 45 -3.24 3.39 15.45
CA VAL A 45 -2.51 4.26 16.37
C VAL A 45 -3.37 4.61 17.60
N ASN A 46 -4.66 4.89 17.40
CA ASN A 46 -5.59 5.15 18.51
C ASN A 46 -5.94 3.89 19.31
N ALA A 47 -5.85 2.70 18.71
CA ALA A 47 -6.08 1.44 19.39
C ALA A 47 -4.92 1.07 20.36
N VAL A 48 -3.70 1.58 20.11
CA VAL A 48 -2.54 1.35 20.98
C VAL A 48 -1.86 2.68 21.33
N PRO A 49 -2.44 3.45 22.27
CA PRO A 49 -2.09 4.87 22.50
C PRO A 49 -0.65 5.12 22.99
N ASN A 50 0.04 4.10 23.51
CA ASN A 50 1.40 4.20 24.06
C ASN A 50 2.45 3.43 23.23
N TRP A 51 2.14 3.05 21.99
CA TRP A 51 3.12 2.38 21.14
C TRP A 51 4.20 3.40 20.70
N GLN A 52 5.39 3.26 21.27
CA GLN A 52 6.58 3.97 20.83
C GLN A 52 7.54 2.99 20.16
N PRO A 53 8.05 3.28 18.95
CA PRO A 53 9.00 2.41 18.30
C PRO A 53 10.28 2.34 19.16
N LYS A 54 10.77 1.12 19.43
CA LYS A 54 12.02 0.89 20.18
C LYS A 54 13.22 1.59 19.54
N THR A 55 13.16 1.85 18.25
CA THR A 55 14.23 2.45 17.45
C THR A 55 13.78 3.77 16.85
N ASN A 56 14.65 4.79 16.86
CA ASN A 56 14.39 6.06 16.18
C ASN A 56 14.12 5.82 14.66
N PRO A 57 12.89 6.08 14.16
CA PRO A 57 12.53 5.83 12.77
C PRO A 57 13.16 6.85 11.81
N TYR A 58 13.48 8.05 12.28
CA TYR A 58 14.00 9.13 11.46
C TYR A 58 15.51 9.04 11.21
N ARG A 59 16.23 8.18 11.97
CA ARG A 59 17.68 8.01 11.84
C ARG A 59 18.13 7.85 10.39
N ARG A 60 17.44 7.01 9.59
CA ARG A 60 17.77 6.80 8.16
C ARG A 60 17.68 8.08 7.33
N THR A 61 16.70 8.93 7.64
CA THR A 61 16.49 10.20 6.97
C THR A 61 17.55 11.21 7.41
N GLU A 62 17.85 11.29 8.72
CA GLU A 62 18.94 12.10 9.23
C GLU A 62 20.29 11.74 8.60
N ASP A 63 20.60 10.45 8.48
CA ASP A 63 21.83 9.94 7.87
C ASP A 63 21.90 10.37 6.38
N ALA A 64 20.83 10.18 5.61
CA ALA A 64 20.77 10.59 4.20
C ALA A 64 20.90 12.12 4.00
N ILE A 65 20.32 12.91 4.90
CA ILE A 65 20.46 14.38 4.90
C ILE A 65 21.91 14.77 5.21
N GLN A 66 22.56 14.09 6.15
CA GLN A 66 23.96 14.34 6.49
C GLN A 66 24.87 13.99 5.31
N ASP A 67 24.68 12.83 4.68
CA ASP A 67 25.44 12.42 3.49
C ASP A 67 25.29 13.43 2.34
N THR A 68 24.06 13.91 2.10
CA THR A 68 23.79 14.93 1.08
C THR A 68 24.46 16.27 1.40
N LYS A 69 24.52 16.65 2.69
CA LYS A 69 25.17 17.89 3.15
C LYS A 69 26.69 17.80 3.12
N GLN A 70 27.28 16.63 3.38
CA GLN A 70 28.73 16.41 3.36
C GLN A 70 29.27 16.21 1.95
N SER A 71 28.45 15.72 1.02
CA SER A 71 28.80 15.56 -0.40
C SER A 71 28.77 16.87 -1.20
N LYS A 72 28.41 18.01 -0.58
CA LYS A 72 28.36 19.33 -1.19
C LYS A 72 29.47 20.22 -0.64
#